data_AF-A0A958C4J4-F1
#
_entry.id   AF-A0A958C4J4-F1
#
_cell.length_a   1.000
_cell.length_b   1.000
_cell.length_c   1.000
_cell.angle_alpha   90.00
_cell.angle_beta   90.00
_cell.angle_gamma   90.00
#
_symmetry.space_group_name_H-M   'P 1'
#
loop_
_entity.id
_entity.type
_entity.pdbx_description
1 polymer ?
#
loop_
_entity_poly.entity_id
_entity_poly.type
_entity_poly.pdbx_seq_one_letter_code
_entity_poly.pdbx_strand_id
1 'polypeptide(L)'
;GLFVTGGDPNASDGLPDRSPVPWPLALALAGGLLVSLRRIKRAEYGLLLIWFFWMLTPSLITNDAPSIRRAIGSTPAMAMLMALGICWAVDKFEQAARGRSSRRLTGPLALVAVAALLIFTTGWSYQYYFRDWGRGKDLFHWFDVGLVQMGQAAAQAQDGTALYYTPAPDRSVLHLPLAWQVRDRELRTFDGQSGLVLAAANPAGVRYLVKTFQGDSSTLPALQNYYPTGQLVDEVSNEYGVPYGAAFTVPRDTAPTLTIQYPLAASFDDEVTLLGANLSATEIRAGEPLTVTLFWQSASGPLPQSYTIFAHLLGPPNPTDGGPLCAGQDGLPLDGSYSTTRWNSDEIVVNEHVIVVPGDALPGDYQVEVGLYLLATGERLAIVDDQGQRLGDSLVVTSIPLR
;
A
#
# COMPACT_ATOMS: atom_id res chain seq x y z
N GLY A 1 6.81 32.92 0.89
CA GLY A 1 6.05 32.58 2.11
C GLY A 1 4.82 31.80 1.73
N LEU A 2 4.44 30.80 2.53
CA LEU A 2 3.40 29.78 2.26
C LEU A 2 2.07 30.34 1.72
N PHE A 3 1.66 31.53 2.17
CA PHE A 3 0.36 32.12 1.83
C PHE A 3 0.42 33.36 0.92
N VAL A 4 1.60 33.73 0.40
CA VAL A 4 1.78 35.00 -0.34
C VAL A 4 2.51 34.80 -1.65
N THR A 5 3.65 34.10 -1.64
CA THR A 5 4.53 34.00 -2.82
C THR A 5 4.94 32.58 -3.18
N GLY A 6 4.75 31.61 -2.29
CA GLY A 6 4.96 30.19 -2.55
C GLY A 6 3.72 29.39 -2.18
N GLY A 7 3.86 28.09 -1.99
CA GLY A 7 2.79 27.20 -1.57
C GLY A 7 3.36 25.96 -0.90
N ASP A 8 2.49 24.99 -0.65
CA ASP A 8 2.89 23.65 -0.26
C ASP A 8 3.40 22.89 -1.50
N PRO A 9 4.56 22.23 -1.47
CA PRO A 9 5.01 21.40 -2.60
C PRO A 9 4.17 20.12 -2.76
N ASN A 10 3.41 19.71 -1.74
CA ASN A 10 2.64 18.49 -1.76
C ASN A 10 1.35 18.64 -2.58
N ALA A 11 1.27 17.87 -3.68
CA ALA A 11 0.11 17.85 -4.57
C ALA A 11 -1.19 17.36 -3.91
N SER A 12 -1.13 16.68 -2.76
CA SER A 12 -2.34 16.27 -2.00
C SER A 12 -2.98 17.38 -1.17
N ASP A 13 -2.29 18.51 -0.98
CA ASP A 13 -2.75 19.62 -0.14
C ASP A 13 -3.13 20.87 -0.97
N GLY A 14 -2.82 20.88 -2.26
CA GLY A 14 -3.15 21.95 -3.19
C GLY A 14 -2.32 21.87 -4.48
N LEU A 15 -2.30 22.97 -5.23
CA LEU A 15 -1.40 23.09 -6.37
C LEU A 15 0.04 23.28 -5.88
N PRO A 16 1.01 22.43 -6.31
CA PRO A 16 2.39 22.51 -5.86
C PRO A 16 2.98 23.90 -6.03
N ASP A 17 3.64 24.39 -4.97
CA ASP A 17 4.34 25.68 -4.90
C ASP A 17 3.47 26.92 -5.18
N ARG A 18 2.15 26.75 -5.30
CA ARG A 18 1.21 27.84 -5.57
C ARG A 18 0.47 28.24 -4.31
N SER A 19 0.49 29.53 -3.99
CA SER A 19 -0.23 30.08 -2.83
C SER A 19 -1.72 29.71 -2.89
N PRO A 20 -2.30 29.20 -1.79
CA PRO A 20 -3.73 28.93 -1.70
C PRO A 20 -4.54 30.22 -1.51
N VAL A 21 -3.88 31.35 -1.30
CA VAL A 21 -4.51 32.66 -1.10
C VAL A 21 -4.32 33.52 -2.35
N PRO A 22 -5.40 34.08 -2.93
CA PRO A 22 -5.30 34.96 -4.09
C PRO A 22 -4.63 36.29 -3.73
N TRP A 23 -3.96 36.92 -4.70
CA TRP A 23 -3.16 38.12 -4.46
C TRP A 23 -3.88 39.28 -3.74
N PRO A 24 -5.19 39.57 -3.95
CA PRO A 24 -5.84 40.66 -3.22
C PRO A 24 -5.97 40.35 -1.72
N LEU A 25 -6.23 39.09 -1.38
CA LEU A 25 -6.28 38.64 0.01
C LEU A 25 -4.88 38.56 0.63
N ALA A 26 -3.86 38.25 -0.17
CA ALA A 26 -2.47 38.31 0.28
C ALA A 26 -2.05 39.76 0.62
N LEU A 27 -2.48 40.75 -0.17
CA LEU A 27 -2.30 42.18 0.16
C LEU A 27 -3.07 42.58 1.43
N ALA A 28 -4.31 42.09 1.58
CA ALA A 28 -5.09 42.30 2.80
C ALA A 28 -4.41 41.68 4.02
N LEU A 29 -3.84 40.48 3.91
CA LEU A 29 -3.06 39.83 4.97
C LEU A 29 -1.85 40.69 5.36
N ALA A 30 -1.08 41.18 4.37
CA ALA A 30 0.05 42.06 4.62
C ALA A 30 -0.38 43.37 5.31
N GLY A 31 -1.51 43.96 4.89
CA GLY A 31 -2.13 45.12 5.54
C GLY A 31 -2.50 44.84 7.00
N GLY A 32 -3.16 43.71 7.26
CA GLY A 32 -3.54 43.28 8.61
C GLY A 32 -2.35 43.04 9.53
N LEU A 33 -1.30 42.40 9.02
CA LEU A 33 -0.03 42.22 9.73
C LEU A 33 0.59 43.57 10.09
N LEU A 34 0.65 44.51 9.15
CA LEU A 34 1.21 45.85 9.37
C LEU A 34 0.39 46.68 10.36
N VAL A 35 -0.95 46.59 10.32
CA VAL A 35 -1.83 47.23 11.31
C VAL A 35 -1.61 46.62 12.70
N SER A 36 -1.54 45.29 12.78
CA SER A 36 -1.35 44.59 14.05
C SER A 36 0.01 44.90 14.67
N LEU A 37 1.08 44.93 13.87
CA LEU A 37 2.43 45.30 14.32
C LEU A 37 2.48 46.75 14.84
N ARG A 38 1.84 47.70 14.14
CA ARG A 38 1.77 49.10 14.59
C ARG A 38 0.98 49.27 15.89
N ARG A 39 0.03 48.36 16.17
CA ARG A 39 -0.84 48.39 17.34
C ARG A 39 -0.51 47.31 18.36
N ILE A 40 0.69 46.72 18.30
CA ILE A 40 1.08 45.54 19.09
C ILE A 40 0.95 45.72 20.61
N LYS A 41 1.03 46.96 21.11
CA LYS A 41 0.83 47.30 22.53
C LYS A 41 -0.59 47.03 23.03
N ARG A 42 -1.56 46.92 22.12
CA ARG A 42 -2.93 46.51 22.43
C ARG A 42 -3.02 44.99 22.34
N ALA A 43 -3.53 44.38 23.41
CA ALA A 43 -3.50 42.93 23.60
C ALA A 43 -4.17 42.16 22.44
N GLU A 44 -5.25 42.69 21.87
CA GLU A 44 -5.99 42.05 20.78
C GLU A 44 -5.16 41.88 19.50
N TYR A 45 -4.29 42.85 19.17
CA TYR A 45 -3.41 42.77 18.01
C TYR A 45 -2.16 41.93 18.28
N GLY A 46 -1.61 42.04 19.49
CA GLY A 46 -0.46 41.23 19.92
C GLY A 46 -0.80 39.73 19.95
N LEU A 47 -1.94 39.37 20.55
CA LEU A 47 -2.42 37.99 20.61
C LEU A 47 -2.65 37.40 19.21
N LEU A 48 -3.23 38.20 18.29
CA LEU A 48 -3.49 37.76 16.92
C LEU A 48 -2.18 37.43 16.17
N LEU A 49 -1.13 38.23 16.36
CA LEU A 49 0.20 37.95 15.80
C LEU A 49 0.83 36.72 16.43
N ILE A 50 0.79 36.60 17.76
CA ILE A 50 1.32 35.42 18.47
C ILE A 50 0.64 34.16 17.97
N TRP A 51 -0.70 34.15 17.89
CA TRP A 51 -1.46 33.01 17.39
C TRP A 51 -1.05 32.65 15.96
N PHE A 52 -1.04 33.62 15.04
CA PHE A 52 -0.69 33.38 13.64
C PHE A 52 0.71 32.78 13.49
N PHE A 53 1.72 33.36 14.13
CA PHE A 53 3.11 32.89 14.00
C PHE A 53 3.40 31.60 14.78
N TRP A 54 2.80 31.42 15.96
CA TRP A 54 2.96 30.20 16.75
C TRP A 54 2.33 29.00 16.05
N MET A 55 1.15 29.17 15.46
CA MET A 55 0.49 28.09 14.73
C MET A 55 1.05 27.85 13.32
N LEU A 56 1.98 28.69 12.86
CA LEU A 56 2.79 28.43 11.66
C LEU A 56 3.99 27.52 11.95
N THR A 57 4.44 27.42 13.20
CA THR A 57 5.64 26.66 13.57
C THR A 57 5.59 25.19 13.12
N PRO A 58 4.49 24.42 13.31
CA PRO A 58 4.42 23.03 12.85
C PRO A 58 4.61 22.85 11.34
N SER A 59 4.22 23.85 10.54
CA SER A 59 4.43 23.86 9.09
C SER A 59 5.88 24.14 8.70
N LEU A 60 6.69 24.78 9.56
CA LEU A 60 8.07 25.14 9.26
C LEU A 60 9.08 24.06 9.68
N ILE A 61 8.72 23.24 10.67
CA ILE A 61 9.61 22.21 11.25
C ILE A 61 9.26 20.78 10.82
N THR A 62 8.36 20.62 9.86
CA THR A 62 8.02 19.31 9.29
C THR A 62 9.04 18.89 8.23
N ASN A 63 9.13 17.58 7.97
CA ASN A 63 9.98 17.02 6.91
C ASN A 63 9.57 17.55 5.52
N ASP A 64 8.26 17.76 5.30
CA ASP A 64 7.71 18.35 4.07
C ASP A 64 7.40 19.84 4.24
N ALA A 65 8.36 20.63 4.73
CA ALA A 65 8.15 22.06 4.95
C ALA A 65 8.29 22.85 3.64
N PRO A 66 7.41 23.84 3.39
CA PRO A 66 6.25 24.24 4.21
C PRO A 66 4.98 23.42 3.91
N SER A 67 4.17 23.10 4.93
CA SER A 67 2.91 22.33 4.77
C SER A 67 1.65 23.10 5.17
N ILE A 68 0.70 23.25 4.23
CA ILE A 68 -0.62 23.87 4.46
C ILE A 68 -1.43 23.05 5.47
N ARG A 69 -1.42 21.72 5.36
CA ARG A 69 -2.16 20.83 6.27
C ARG A 69 -1.73 21.03 7.72
N ARG A 70 -0.42 21.23 7.95
CA ARG A 70 0.13 21.49 9.30
C ARG A 70 -0.03 22.94 9.74
N ALA A 71 -0.28 23.87 8.82
CA ALA A 71 -0.59 25.27 9.12
C ALA A 71 -2.08 25.52 9.46
N ILE A 72 -2.92 24.48 9.53
CA ILE A 72 -4.38 24.61 9.72
C ILE A 72 -4.77 25.41 10.97
N GLY A 73 -3.96 25.34 12.04
CA GLY A 73 -4.17 26.11 13.26
C GLY A 73 -3.99 27.62 13.09
N SER A 74 -3.30 28.06 12.03
CA SER A 74 -3.07 29.48 11.71
C SER A 74 -4.20 30.09 10.85
N THR A 75 -5.05 29.26 10.23
CA THR A 75 -6.08 29.70 9.28
C THR A 75 -7.07 30.71 9.87
N PRO A 76 -7.60 30.54 11.10
CA PRO A 76 -8.52 31.53 11.66
C PRO A 76 -7.84 32.88 11.93
N ALA A 77 -6.61 32.87 12.46
CA ALA A 77 -5.82 34.08 12.67
C ALA A 77 -5.50 34.79 11.35
N MET A 78 -5.17 34.03 10.31
CA MET A 78 -4.94 34.53 8.96
C MET A 78 -6.20 35.22 8.41
N ALA A 79 -7.38 34.60 8.56
CA ALA A 79 -8.65 35.19 8.13
C ALA A 79 -8.96 36.51 8.85
N MET A 80 -8.73 36.57 10.16
CA MET A 80 -8.89 37.79 10.94
C MET A 80 -7.91 38.90 10.52
N LEU A 81 -6.65 38.56 10.22
CA LEU A 81 -5.67 39.51 9.70
C LEU A 81 -6.08 40.04 8.32
N MET A 82 -6.54 39.18 7.41
CA MET A 82 -7.06 39.61 6.10
C MET A 82 -8.26 40.56 6.27
N ALA A 83 -9.23 40.21 7.11
CA ALA A 83 -10.37 41.07 7.40
C ALA A 83 -9.95 42.44 7.97
N LEU A 84 -8.99 42.45 8.91
CA LEU A 84 -8.44 43.68 9.47
C LEU A 84 -7.78 44.57 8.41
N GLY A 85 -7.04 43.97 7.46
CA GLY A 85 -6.45 44.69 6.34
C GLY A 85 -7.48 45.31 5.41
N ILE A 86 -8.57 44.59 5.10
CA ILE A 86 -9.70 45.09 4.31
C ILE A 86 -10.38 46.27 5.03
N CYS A 87 -10.74 46.09 6.31
CA CYS A 87 -11.35 47.15 7.11
C CYS A 87 -10.47 48.40 7.17
N TRP A 88 -9.17 48.23 7.38
CA TRP A 88 -8.22 49.34 7.39
C TRP A 88 -8.16 50.07 6.04
N ALA A 89 -8.19 49.35 4.92
CA ALA A 89 -8.19 49.94 3.58
C ALA A 89 -9.49 50.73 3.32
N VAL A 90 -10.64 50.19 3.71
CA VAL A 90 -11.95 50.87 3.62
C VAL A 90 -11.96 52.15 4.47
N ASP A 91 -11.53 52.07 5.73
CA ASP A 91 -11.43 53.23 6.62
C ASP A 91 -10.56 54.34 6.03
N LYS A 92 -9.43 53.96 5.40
CA LYS A 92 -8.52 54.91 4.76
C LYS A 92 -9.12 55.53 3.50
N PHE A 93 -9.80 54.74 2.68
CA PHE A 93 -10.52 55.22 1.51
C PHE A 93 -11.61 56.23 1.90
N GLU A 94 -12.42 55.92 2.91
CA GLU A 94 -13.45 56.83 3.42
C GLU A 94 -12.85 58.10 4.02
N GLN A 95 -11.77 57.99 4.80
CA GLN A 95 -11.06 59.14 5.38
C GLN A 95 -10.53 60.10 4.30
N ALA A 96 -9.90 59.56 3.25
CA ALA A 96 -9.35 60.34 2.14
C ALA A 96 -10.44 61.09 1.35
N ALA A 97 -11.67 60.56 1.34
CA ALA A 97 -12.80 61.16 0.62
C ALA A 97 -13.60 62.19 1.45
N ARG A 98 -13.28 62.41 2.74
CA ARG A 98 -14.03 63.31 3.65
C ARG A 98 -14.09 64.78 3.22
N GLY A 99 -13.21 65.22 2.30
CA GLY A 99 -13.16 66.59 1.78
C GLY A 99 -13.82 66.82 0.41
N ARG A 100 -14.43 65.80 -0.23
CA ARG A 100 -15.05 65.92 -1.57
C ARG A 100 -16.57 65.79 -1.51
N SER A 101 -17.26 66.43 -2.46
CA SER A 101 -18.72 66.34 -2.67
C SER A 101 -19.23 64.88 -2.81
N SER A 102 -18.35 63.95 -3.17
CA SER A 102 -18.63 62.51 -3.31
C SER A 102 -18.82 61.74 -2.00
N ARG A 103 -18.81 62.38 -0.82
CA ARG A 103 -18.92 61.73 0.50
C ARG A 103 -20.15 60.83 0.68
N ARG A 104 -21.26 61.11 -0.01
CA ARG A 104 -22.48 60.27 0.05
C ARG A 104 -22.32 58.93 -0.68
N LEU A 105 -21.36 58.81 -1.59
CA LEU A 105 -21.16 57.63 -2.44
C LEU A 105 -20.05 56.71 -1.92
N THR A 106 -19.21 57.14 -0.97
CA THR A 106 -18.01 56.38 -0.54
C THR A 106 -18.35 55.08 0.17
N GLY A 107 -19.36 55.08 1.04
CA GLY A 107 -19.82 53.87 1.74
C GLY A 107 -20.38 52.81 0.78
N PRO A 108 -21.35 53.16 -0.09
CA PRO A 108 -21.82 52.26 -1.14
C PRO A 108 -20.71 51.75 -2.06
N LEU A 109 -19.77 52.61 -2.46
CA LEU A 109 -18.62 52.21 -3.29
C LEU A 109 -17.69 51.23 -2.55
N ALA A 110 -17.42 51.45 -1.27
CA ALA A 110 -16.63 50.54 -0.44
C ALA A 110 -17.34 49.18 -0.29
N LEU A 111 -18.65 49.17 -0.07
CA LEU A 111 -19.45 47.95 -0.02
C LEU A 111 -19.40 47.20 -1.35
N VAL A 112 -19.57 47.89 -2.48
CA VAL A 112 -19.44 47.30 -3.82
C VAL A 112 -18.04 46.76 -4.05
N ALA A 113 -16.98 47.45 -3.61
CA ALA A 113 -15.61 46.97 -3.72
C ALA A 113 -15.36 45.71 -2.88
N VAL A 114 -15.87 45.65 -1.65
CA VAL A 114 -15.80 44.46 -0.79
C VAL A 114 -16.61 43.31 -1.41
N ALA A 115 -17.81 43.57 -1.92
CA ALA A 115 -18.62 42.57 -2.60
C ALA A 115 -17.91 42.04 -3.87
N ALA A 116 -17.32 42.93 -4.67
CA ALA A 116 -16.54 42.55 -5.85
C ALA A 116 -15.30 41.71 -5.47
N LEU A 117 -14.61 42.07 -4.38
CA LEU A 117 -13.51 41.27 -3.83
C LEU A 117 -13.99 39.87 -3.44
N LEU A 118 -15.12 39.75 -2.73
CA LEU A 118 -15.68 38.45 -2.34
C LEU A 118 -16.09 37.60 -3.54
N ILE A 119 -16.71 38.20 -4.55
CA ILE A 119 -17.07 37.52 -5.80
C ILE A 119 -15.81 37.03 -6.51
N PHE A 120 -14.79 37.89 -6.63
CA PHE A 120 -13.52 37.53 -7.24
C PHE A 120 -12.83 36.40 -6.48
N THR A 121 -12.72 36.47 -5.16
CA THR A 121 -12.07 35.44 -4.35
C THR A 121 -12.83 34.12 -4.43
N THR A 122 -14.16 34.16 -4.46
CA THR A 122 -15.00 32.97 -4.63
C THR A 122 -14.74 32.32 -5.99
N GLY A 123 -14.77 33.09 -7.07
CA GLY A 123 -14.51 32.58 -8.43
C GLY A 123 -13.08 32.04 -8.57
N TRP A 124 -12.10 32.74 -7.99
CA TRP A 124 -10.71 32.29 -7.99
C TRP A 124 -10.52 31.01 -7.19
N SER A 125 -11.10 30.92 -5.98
CA SER A 125 -11.03 29.70 -5.16
C SER A 125 -11.73 28.53 -5.82
N TYR A 126 -12.85 28.76 -6.52
CA TYR A 126 -13.51 27.72 -7.31
C TYR A 126 -12.61 27.19 -8.42
N GLN A 127 -12.01 28.10 -9.19
CA GLN A 127 -11.08 27.74 -10.25
C GLN A 127 -9.86 26.99 -9.69
N TYR A 128 -9.23 27.52 -8.63
CA TYR A 128 -8.07 26.91 -7.99
C TYR A 128 -8.37 25.51 -7.46
N TYR A 129 -9.42 25.35 -6.64
CA TYR A 129 -9.69 24.11 -5.92
C TYR A 129 -10.40 23.06 -6.80
N PHE A 130 -11.49 23.41 -7.47
CA PHE A 130 -12.33 22.42 -8.17
C PHE A 130 -11.90 22.17 -9.62
N ARG A 131 -11.19 23.11 -10.27
CA ARG A 131 -10.77 22.94 -11.67
C ARG A 131 -9.29 22.65 -11.80
N ASP A 132 -8.44 23.48 -11.22
CA ASP A 132 -6.99 23.35 -11.40
C ASP A 132 -6.45 22.20 -10.53
N TRP A 133 -6.73 22.22 -9.21
CA TRP A 133 -6.28 21.19 -8.28
C TRP A 133 -7.12 19.90 -8.38
N GLY A 134 -8.45 20.01 -8.27
CA GLY A 134 -9.37 18.86 -8.26
C GLY A 134 -9.43 18.03 -9.54
N ARG A 135 -8.78 18.49 -10.62
CA ARG A 135 -8.57 17.73 -11.86
C ARG A 135 -7.09 17.39 -12.09
N GLY A 136 -6.25 17.58 -11.07
CA GLY A 136 -4.84 17.22 -11.10
C GLY A 136 -4.69 15.72 -11.26
N LYS A 137 -3.89 15.30 -12.22
CA LYS A 137 -3.68 13.89 -12.55
C LYS A 137 -3.04 13.10 -11.40
N ASP A 138 -2.17 13.74 -10.63
CA ASP A 138 -1.48 13.12 -9.50
C ASP A 138 -2.43 12.78 -8.34
N LEU A 139 -3.61 13.41 -8.29
CA LEU A 139 -4.62 13.12 -7.26
C LEU A 139 -5.11 11.67 -7.32
N PHE A 140 -5.00 11.03 -8.48
CA PHE A 140 -5.30 9.62 -8.65
C PHE A 140 -4.56 8.74 -7.63
N HIS A 141 -3.27 9.04 -7.39
CA HIS A 141 -2.43 8.27 -6.46
C HIS A 141 -2.60 8.74 -5.02
N TRP A 142 -2.73 10.05 -4.80
CA TRP A 142 -2.87 10.62 -3.44
C TRP A 142 -4.20 10.27 -2.75
N PHE A 143 -5.25 10.01 -3.54
CA PHE A 143 -6.58 9.67 -3.03
C PHE A 143 -7.00 8.24 -3.38
N ASP A 144 -6.05 7.37 -3.71
CA ASP A 144 -6.28 5.94 -3.90
C ASP A 144 -7.40 5.61 -4.91
N VAL A 145 -7.55 6.45 -5.94
CA VAL A 145 -8.62 6.30 -6.94
C VAL A 145 -8.56 4.94 -7.62
N GLY A 146 -7.34 4.46 -7.94
CA GLY A 146 -7.14 3.14 -8.52
C GLY A 146 -7.59 2.00 -7.60
N LEU A 147 -7.36 2.10 -6.28
CA LEU A 147 -7.82 1.10 -5.31
C LEU A 147 -9.35 1.10 -5.19
N VAL A 148 -9.98 2.28 -5.23
CA VAL A 148 -11.45 2.38 -5.27
C VAL A 148 -12.00 1.71 -6.52
N GLN A 149 -11.42 1.98 -7.69
CA GLN A 149 -11.85 1.38 -8.96
C GLN A 149 -11.69 -0.15 -8.95
N MET A 150 -10.56 -0.67 -8.47
CA MET A 150 -10.36 -2.11 -8.29
C MET A 150 -11.36 -2.71 -7.30
N GLY A 151 -11.66 -2.03 -6.19
CA GLY A 151 -12.68 -2.45 -5.23
C GLY A 151 -14.09 -2.46 -5.81
N GLN A 152 -14.44 -1.47 -6.65
CA GLN A 152 -15.71 -1.43 -7.36
C GLN A 152 -15.84 -2.59 -8.36
N ALA A 153 -14.78 -2.89 -9.10
CA ALA A 153 -14.72 -4.05 -9.99
C ALA A 153 -14.85 -5.38 -9.20
N ALA A 154 -14.27 -5.46 -8.01
CA ALA A 154 -14.44 -6.61 -7.12
C ALA A 154 -15.88 -6.74 -6.61
N ALA A 155 -16.52 -5.63 -6.25
CA ALA A 155 -17.90 -5.59 -5.78
C ALA A 155 -18.92 -6.00 -6.86
N GLN A 156 -18.58 -5.85 -8.14
CA GLN A 156 -19.41 -6.29 -9.27
C GLN A 156 -19.31 -7.81 -9.54
N ALA A 157 -18.33 -8.50 -8.95
CA ALA A 157 -18.22 -9.94 -9.07
C ALA A 157 -19.42 -10.64 -8.42
N GLN A 158 -19.79 -11.80 -8.95
CA GLN A 158 -20.94 -12.56 -8.45
C GLN A 158 -20.81 -12.92 -6.96
N ASP A 159 -21.96 -13.06 -6.30
CA ASP A 159 -22.02 -13.54 -4.92
C ASP A 159 -21.35 -14.91 -4.79
N GLY A 160 -20.54 -15.04 -3.74
CA GLY A 160 -19.74 -16.25 -3.47
C GLY A 160 -18.39 -16.31 -4.19
N THR A 161 -18.13 -15.49 -5.21
CA THR A 161 -16.80 -15.45 -5.87
C THR A 161 -15.72 -15.15 -4.83
N ALA A 162 -14.68 -15.98 -4.77
CA ALA A 162 -13.55 -15.74 -3.87
C ALA A 162 -12.74 -14.53 -4.35
N LEU A 163 -12.45 -13.61 -3.43
CA LEU A 163 -11.74 -12.37 -3.72
C LEU A 163 -10.34 -12.40 -3.10
N TYR A 164 -9.35 -12.18 -3.95
CA TYR A 164 -7.96 -12.05 -3.56
C TYR A 164 -7.42 -10.67 -3.95
N TYR A 165 -6.50 -10.12 -3.16
CA TYR A 165 -5.78 -8.90 -3.50
C TYR A 165 -4.28 -9.03 -3.24
N THR A 166 -3.49 -8.55 -4.19
CA THR A 166 -2.03 -8.57 -4.17
C THR A 166 -1.45 -7.35 -4.91
N PRO A 167 -0.30 -6.82 -4.49
CA PRO A 167 0.48 -7.21 -3.32
C PRO A 167 -0.06 -6.59 -2.02
N ALA A 168 0.00 -7.36 -0.94
CA ALA A 168 -0.35 -6.92 0.41
C ALA A 168 0.56 -7.62 1.44
N PRO A 169 1.65 -6.98 1.91
CA PRO A 169 2.53 -7.57 2.92
C PRO A 169 1.78 -7.78 4.25
N ASP A 170 2.27 -8.69 5.10
CA ASP A 170 1.60 -8.96 6.39
C ASP A 170 1.44 -7.68 7.21
N ARG A 171 0.26 -7.52 7.83
CA ARG A 171 -0.13 -6.30 8.57
C ARG A 171 -0.15 -5.01 7.75
N SER A 172 -0.08 -5.07 6.42
CA SER A 172 -0.40 -3.90 5.60
C SER A 172 -1.78 -3.41 6.00
N VAL A 173 -1.87 -2.11 6.31
CA VAL A 173 -3.13 -1.41 6.52
C VAL A 173 -4.03 -1.86 5.39
N LEU A 174 -5.11 -2.59 5.71
CA LEU A 174 -6.13 -2.95 4.73
C LEU A 174 -6.27 -1.75 3.81
N HIS A 175 -6.14 -1.92 2.51
CA HIS A 175 -6.33 -0.86 1.55
C HIS A 175 -7.77 -0.36 1.70
N LEU A 176 -8.01 0.52 2.68
CA LEU A 176 -9.33 0.87 3.21
C LEU A 176 -10.26 1.28 2.08
N PRO A 177 -9.82 2.05 1.07
CA PRO A 177 -10.70 2.41 -0.05
C PRO A 177 -11.21 1.20 -0.85
N LEU A 178 -10.37 0.18 -1.06
CA LEU A 178 -10.72 -1.07 -1.74
C LEU A 178 -11.56 -1.97 -0.83
N ALA A 179 -11.06 -2.24 0.38
CA ALA A 179 -11.73 -3.11 1.36
C ALA A 179 -13.14 -2.59 1.71
N TRP A 180 -13.34 -1.27 1.73
CA TRP A 180 -14.64 -0.65 1.95
C TRP A 180 -15.68 -0.99 0.87
N GLN A 181 -15.24 -1.16 -0.39
CA GLN A 181 -16.16 -1.53 -1.49
C GLN A 181 -16.69 -2.96 -1.32
N VAL A 182 -15.89 -3.84 -0.73
CA VAL A 182 -16.21 -5.27 -0.53
C VAL A 182 -16.38 -5.62 0.95
N ARG A 183 -16.72 -4.65 1.81
CA ARG A 183 -16.79 -4.80 3.28
C ARG A 183 -17.75 -5.88 3.78
N ASP A 184 -18.71 -6.26 2.94
CA ASP A 184 -19.71 -7.29 3.22
C ASP A 184 -19.26 -8.69 2.70
N ARG A 185 -18.02 -8.80 2.21
CA ARG A 185 -17.39 -10.01 1.66
C ARG A 185 -16.01 -10.21 2.28
N GLU A 186 -15.58 -11.46 2.33
CA GLU A 186 -14.19 -11.78 2.67
C GLU A 186 -13.26 -11.36 1.53
N LEU A 187 -12.23 -10.57 1.85
CA LEU A 187 -11.15 -10.23 0.93
C LEU A 187 -9.85 -10.82 1.48
N ARG A 188 -9.28 -11.78 0.75
CA ARG A 188 -8.03 -12.44 1.13
C ARG A 188 -6.85 -11.68 0.54
N THR A 189 -5.88 -11.31 1.36
CA THR A 189 -4.72 -10.52 0.94
C THR A 189 -3.42 -11.30 1.10
N PHE A 190 -2.51 -11.20 0.13
CA PHE A 190 -1.18 -11.80 0.18
C PHE A 190 -0.19 -10.99 -0.69
N ASP A 191 1.11 -11.26 -0.56
CA ASP A 191 2.12 -10.72 -1.47
C ASP A 191 2.49 -11.73 -2.56
N GLY A 192 2.01 -11.47 -3.78
CA GLY A 192 2.20 -12.32 -4.95
C GLY A 192 3.64 -12.40 -5.46
N GLN A 193 4.51 -11.48 -5.02
CA GLN A 193 5.94 -11.54 -5.34
C GLN A 193 6.70 -12.57 -4.51
N SER A 194 6.18 -12.94 -3.33
CA SER A 194 6.80 -13.92 -2.42
C SER A 194 6.20 -15.34 -2.56
N GLY A 195 5.20 -15.51 -3.41
CA GLY A 195 4.50 -16.77 -3.65
C GLY A 195 3.03 -16.55 -4.01
N LEU A 196 2.26 -17.62 -4.19
CA LEU A 196 0.87 -17.52 -4.64
C LEU A 196 -0.09 -18.27 -3.71
N VAL A 197 -1.31 -17.73 -3.62
CA VAL A 197 -2.46 -18.43 -3.04
C VAL A 197 -3.44 -18.78 -4.15
N LEU A 198 -3.51 -20.05 -4.50
CA LEU A 198 -4.36 -20.58 -5.57
C LEU A 198 -5.62 -21.18 -4.97
N ALA A 199 -6.82 -20.79 -5.40
CA ALA A 199 -8.04 -21.49 -5.02
C ALA A 199 -8.10 -22.87 -5.71
N ALA A 200 -8.23 -23.95 -4.95
CA ALA A 200 -8.19 -25.32 -5.46
C ALA A 200 -9.33 -25.63 -6.45
N ALA A 201 -10.57 -25.26 -6.13
CA ALA A 201 -11.71 -25.21 -7.04
C ALA A 201 -12.84 -24.43 -6.36
N ASN A 202 -13.30 -23.33 -6.96
CA ASN A 202 -14.37 -22.52 -6.38
C ASN A 202 -15.65 -22.58 -7.22
N PRO A 203 -16.80 -23.04 -6.67
CA PRO A 203 -18.07 -23.12 -7.39
C PRO A 203 -18.61 -21.78 -7.90
N ALA A 204 -18.22 -20.67 -7.28
CA ALA A 204 -18.63 -19.33 -7.66
C ALA A 204 -17.53 -18.57 -8.43
N GLY A 205 -16.41 -19.24 -8.74
CA GLY A 205 -15.26 -18.66 -9.43
C GLY A 205 -14.37 -17.84 -8.51
N VAL A 206 -13.30 -17.29 -9.08
CA VAL A 206 -12.27 -16.55 -8.33
C VAL A 206 -11.95 -15.25 -9.03
N ARG A 207 -11.60 -14.23 -8.26
CA ARG A 207 -11.11 -12.95 -8.78
C ARG A 207 -9.91 -12.47 -7.98
N TYR A 208 -8.78 -12.35 -8.67
CA TYR A 208 -7.53 -11.80 -8.16
C TYR A 208 -7.40 -10.34 -8.58
N LEU A 209 -7.39 -9.43 -7.61
CA LEU A 209 -7.13 -8.01 -7.81
C LEU A 209 -5.62 -7.80 -7.72
N VAL A 210 -4.97 -7.64 -8.87
CA VAL A 210 -3.51 -7.50 -8.95
C VAL A 210 -3.16 -6.05 -9.23
N LYS A 211 -2.56 -5.37 -8.25
CA LYS A 211 -2.04 -4.02 -8.42
C LYS A 211 -0.62 -4.11 -8.99
N THR A 212 -0.47 -3.76 -10.25
CA THR A 212 0.79 -3.82 -11.00
C THR A 212 1.62 -2.54 -10.88
N PHE A 213 1.02 -1.43 -10.44
CA PHE A 213 1.72 -0.17 -10.26
C PHE A 213 2.82 -0.29 -9.20
N GLN A 214 4.06 0.04 -9.59
CA GLN A 214 5.22 0.14 -8.70
C GLN A 214 5.67 -1.19 -8.04
N GLY A 215 5.61 -2.34 -8.73
CA GLY A 215 6.49 -3.45 -8.33
C GLY A 215 6.08 -4.85 -8.78
N ASP A 216 4.79 -5.18 -8.74
CA ASP A 216 4.35 -6.55 -9.03
C ASP A 216 4.16 -6.77 -10.53
N SER A 217 5.16 -7.39 -11.16
CA SER A 217 5.11 -7.81 -12.57
C SER A 217 5.08 -9.34 -12.75
N SER A 218 5.23 -10.11 -11.67
CA SER A 218 5.34 -11.58 -11.70
C SER A 218 4.01 -12.28 -11.45
N THR A 219 3.11 -11.70 -10.65
CA THR A 219 1.91 -12.40 -10.20
C THR A 219 0.93 -12.69 -11.34
N LEU A 220 0.66 -11.74 -12.23
CA LEU A 220 -0.26 -11.95 -13.36
C LEU A 220 0.22 -13.06 -14.31
N PRO A 221 1.48 -13.06 -14.80
CA PRO A 221 2.02 -14.17 -15.57
C PRO A 221 1.92 -15.52 -14.85
N ALA A 222 2.22 -15.54 -13.55
CA ALA A 222 2.17 -16.78 -12.78
C ALA A 222 0.73 -17.30 -12.60
N LEU A 223 -0.24 -16.43 -12.31
CA LEU A 223 -1.66 -16.78 -12.28
C LEU A 223 -2.15 -17.30 -13.64
N GLN A 224 -1.73 -16.70 -14.75
CA GLN A 224 -2.09 -17.16 -16.09
C GLN A 224 -1.53 -18.56 -16.39
N ASN A 225 -0.34 -18.90 -15.86
CA ASN A 225 0.24 -20.24 -15.99
C ASN A 225 -0.57 -21.28 -15.21
N TYR A 226 -0.98 -20.97 -13.98
CA TYR A 226 -1.80 -21.88 -13.17
C TYR A 226 -3.25 -21.95 -13.63
N TYR A 227 -3.80 -20.87 -14.18
CA TYR A 227 -5.16 -20.81 -14.72
C TYR A 227 -5.14 -20.37 -16.20
N PRO A 228 -4.83 -21.27 -17.14
CA PRO A 228 -4.81 -20.93 -18.57
C PRO A 228 -6.16 -20.43 -19.12
N THR A 229 -7.28 -20.79 -18.47
CA THR A 229 -8.63 -20.33 -18.83
C THR A 229 -9.02 -19.01 -18.16
N GLY A 230 -8.21 -18.51 -17.22
CA GLY A 230 -8.43 -17.23 -16.57
C GLY A 230 -8.27 -16.06 -17.55
N GLN A 231 -8.96 -14.97 -17.26
CA GLN A 231 -9.01 -13.80 -18.13
C GLN A 231 -8.69 -12.52 -17.34
N LEU A 232 -7.89 -11.67 -17.96
CA LEU A 232 -7.68 -10.31 -17.49
C LEU A 232 -8.91 -9.46 -17.83
N VAL A 233 -9.49 -8.82 -16.82
CA VAL A 233 -10.66 -7.96 -16.90
C VAL A 233 -10.45 -6.74 -16.01
N ASP A 234 -11.31 -5.73 -16.17
CA ASP A 234 -11.33 -4.55 -15.29
C ASP A 234 -9.96 -3.86 -15.14
N GLU A 235 -9.25 -3.68 -16.25
CA GLU A 235 -7.95 -2.98 -16.26
C GLU A 235 -8.10 -1.53 -15.81
N VAL A 236 -7.31 -1.16 -14.81
CA VAL A 236 -7.25 0.19 -14.25
C VAL A 236 -5.96 0.84 -14.68
N SER A 237 -6.05 2.06 -15.20
CA SER A 237 -4.90 2.89 -15.54
C SER A 237 -5.01 4.23 -14.83
N ASN A 238 -3.87 4.84 -14.52
CA ASN A 238 -3.86 6.19 -13.97
C ASN A 238 -4.18 7.24 -15.05
N GLU A 239 -4.29 8.51 -14.65
CA GLU A 239 -4.59 9.65 -15.53
C GLU A 239 -3.49 9.95 -16.58
N TYR A 240 -2.38 9.21 -16.54
CA TYR A 240 -1.30 9.24 -17.52
C TYR A 240 -1.35 8.06 -18.51
N GLY A 241 -2.31 7.15 -18.38
CA GLY A 241 -2.42 5.94 -19.21
C GLY A 241 -1.44 4.83 -18.82
N VAL A 242 -0.83 4.92 -17.63
CA VAL A 242 0.03 3.85 -17.10
C VAL A 242 -0.84 2.83 -16.39
N PRO A 243 -0.69 1.52 -16.67
CA PRO A 243 -1.39 0.47 -15.95
C PRO A 243 -1.17 0.58 -14.44
N TYR A 244 -2.26 0.59 -13.70
CA TYR A 244 -2.26 0.66 -12.25
C TYR A 244 -2.48 -0.72 -11.61
N GLY A 245 -3.39 -1.50 -12.20
CA GLY A 245 -3.77 -2.82 -11.75
C GLY A 245 -4.89 -3.39 -12.61
N ALA A 246 -5.27 -4.62 -12.36
CA ALA A 246 -6.33 -5.30 -13.09
C ALA A 246 -6.94 -6.41 -12.23
N ALA A 247 -8.10 -6.90 -12.66
CA ALA A 247 -8.69 -8.10 -12.09
C ALA A 247 -8.38 -9.30 -13.00
N PHE A 248 -7.85 -10.37 -12.45
CA PHE A 248 -7.71 -11.65 -13.13
C PHE A 248 -8.81 -12.58 -12.63
N THR A 249 -9.75 -12.93 -13.51
CA THR A 249 -10.92 -13.74 -13.15
C THR A 249 -10.72 -15.18 -13.62
N VAL A 250 -10.97 -16.12 -12.71
CA VAL A 250 -10.97 -17.56 -13.00
C VAL A 250 -12.42 -18.02 -13.05
N PRO A 251 -12.85 -18.75 -14.11
CA PRO A 251 -14.19 -19.29 -14.19
C PRO A 251 -14.54 -20.20 -13.02
N ARG A 252 -15.83 -20.43 -12.81
CA ARG A 252 -16.35 -21.37 -11.81
C ARG A 252 -15.81 -22.78 -12.03
N ASP A 253 -15.74 -23.55 -10.96
CA ASP A 253 -15.38 -24.98 -10.98
C ASP A 253 -14.04 -25.25 -11.69
N THR A 254 -13.18 -24.24 -11.77
CA THR A 254 -11.88 -24.33 -12.43
C THR A 254 -10.80 -24.52 -11.36
N ALA A 255 -10.06 -25.63 -11.47
CA ALA A 255 -8.91 -25.90 -10.63
C ALA A 255 -7.60 -25.41 -11.29
N PRO A 256 -6.56 -25.09 -10.50
CA PRO A 256 -5.26 -24.72 -11.06
C PRO A 256 -4.60 -25.94 -11.72
N THR A 257 -3.91 -25.70 -12.83
CA THR A 257 -3.06 -26.69 -13.49
C THR A 257 -1.72 -26.78 -12.77
N LEU A 258 -1.57 -27.78 -11.89
CA LEU A 258 -0.33 -27.99 -11.16
C LEU A 258 0.58 -28.97 -11.91
N THR A 259 1.76 -28.52 -12.32
CA THR A 259 2.84 -29.40 -12.79
C THR A 259 3.84 -29.58 -11.67
N ILE A 260 3.67 -30.67 -10.91
CA ILE A 260 4.54 -31.00 -9.77
C ILE A 260 5.59 -32.03 -10.21
N GLN A 261 6.87 -31.68 -10.10
CA GLN A 261 8.02 -32.50 -10.45
C GLN A 261 8.19 -33.68 -9.49
N TYR A 262 8.07 -33.41 -8.19
CA TYR A 262 8.15 -34.40 -7.12
C TYR A 262 6.82 -34.43 -6.37
N PRO A 263 5.85 -35.27 -6.77
CA PRO A 263 4.61 -35.47 -6.02
C PRO A 263 4.89 -36.26 -4.74
N LEU A 264 4.42 -35.76 -3.59
CA LEU A 264 4.77 -36.30 -2.26
C LEU A 264 3.55 -36.71 -1.44
N ALA A 265 2.50 -35.88 -1.40
CA ALA A 265 1.28 -36.09 -0.61
C ALA A 265 1.55 -36.45 0.88
N ALA A 266 2.47 -35.73 1.53
CA ALA A 266 2.84 -35.99 2.93
C ALA A 266 1.98 -35.17 3.91
N SER A 267 1.35 -35.85 4.88
CA SER A 267 0.56 -35.23 5.95
C SER A 267 1.44 -34.84 7.13
N PHE A 268 1.32 -33.60 7.61
CA PHE A 268 1.96 -33.08 8.81
C PHE A 268 0.90 -32.89 9.90
N ASP A 269 0.97 -33.70 10.96
CA ASP A 269 0.04 -33.77 12.11
C ASP A 269 -1.46 -33.76 11.72
N ASP A 270 -1.80 -34.26 10.52
CA ASP A 270 -3.14 -34.21 9.92
C ASP A 270 -3.74 -32.79 9.77
N GLU A 271 -2.93 -31.75 9.93
CA GLU A 271 -3.34 -30.35 9.79
C GLU A 271 -3.06 -29.81 8.38
N VAL A 272 -1.96 -30.24 7.78
CA VAL A 272 -1.48 -29.68 6.51
C VAL A 272 -0.77 -30.73 5.67
N THR A 273 -1.01 -30.70 4.36
CA THR A 273 -0.42 -31.63 3.40
C THR A 273 0.55 -30.91 2.48
N LEU A 274 1.75 -31.48 2.34
CA LEU A 274 2.67 -31.13 1.25
C LEU A 274 2.29 -31.94 0.01
N LEU A 275 1.68 -31.29 -0.97
CA LEU A 275 1.27 -31.93 -2.23
C LEU A 275 2.50 -32.36 -3.04
N GLY A 276 3.54 -31.53 -3.03
CA GLY A 276 4.82 -31.85 -3.65
C GLY A 276 5.73 -30.64 -3.80
N ALA A 277 6.77 -30.79 -4.60
CA ALA A 277 7.80 -29.78 -4.80
C ALA A 277 8.32 -29.72 -6.25
N ASN A 278 8.80 -28.53 -6.63
CA ASN A 278 9.56 -28.29 -7.86
C ASN A 278 10.92 -27.67 -7.52
N LEU A 279 11.95 -28.06 -8.25
CA LEU A 279 13.28 -27.46 -8.14
C LEU A 279 13.61 -26.70 -9.44
N SER A 280 14.29 -25.55 -9.33
CA SER A 280 14.73 -24.78 -10.50
C SER A 280 15.82 -25.47 -11.32
N ALA A 281 16.49 -26.48 -10.75
CA ALA A 281 17.56 -27.22 -11.40
C ALA A 281 17.56 -28.70 -10.98
N THR A 282 18.15 -29.56 -11.82
CA THR A 282 18.39 -30.98 -11.54
C THR A 282 19.81 -31.26 -11.07
N GLU A 283 20.66 -30.24 -11.05
CA GLU A 283 22.06 -30.25 -10.61
C GLU A 283 22.40 -28.85 -10.09
N ILE A 284 23.07 -28.75 -8.95
CA ILE A 284 23.44 -27.47 -8.32
C ILE A 284 24.92 -27.16 -8.49
N ARG A 285 25.27 -25.89 -8.33
CA ARG A 285 26.65 -25.40 -8.37
C ARG A 285 26.93 -24.50 -7.18
N ALA A 286 28.16 -24.54 -6.70
CA ALA A 286 28.62 -23.65 -5.64
C ALA A 286 28.44 -22.17 -6.05
N GLY A 287 27.85 -21.36 -5.17
CA GLY A 287 27.57 -19.95 -5.40
C GLY A 287 26.31 -19.63 -6.22
N GLU A 288 25.62 -20.64 -6.78
CA GLU A 288 24.38 -20.44 -7.54
C GLU A 288 23.12 -20.68 -6.66
N PRO A 289 22.00 -20.00 -6.95
CA PRO A 289 20.74 -20.21 -6.23
C PRO A 289 20.01 -21.47 -6.72
N LEU A 290 19.48 -22.25 -5.78
CA LEU A 290 18.47 -23.29 -6.01
C LEU A 290 17.13 -22.78 -5.47
N THR A 291 16.13 -22.65 -6.35
CA THR A 291 14.76 -22.35 -5.92
C THR A 291 13.99 -23.65 -5.71
N VAL A 292 13.42 -23.81 -4.52
CA VAL A 292 12.53 -24.89 -4.13
C VAL A 292 11.12 -24.33 -4.00
N THR A 293 10.23 -24.69 -4.92
CA THR A 293 8.82 -24.31 -4.88
C THR A 293 8.01 -25.43 -4.22
N LEU A 294 7.30 -25.12 -3.14
CA LEU A 294 6.52 -26.05 -2.35
C LEU A 294 5.03 -25.79 -2.52
N PHE A 295 4.25 -26.86 -2.70
CA PHE A 295 2.81 -26.81 -2.87
C PHE A 295 2.13 -27.36 -1.63
N TRP A 296 1.54 -26.47 -0.84
CA TRP A 296 0.91 -26.84 0.42
C TRP A 296 -0.60 -26.68 0.37
N GLN A 297 -1.32 -27.53 1.10
CA GLN A 297 -2.76 -27.43 1.28
C GLN A 297 -3.13 -27.72 2.73
N SER A 298 -3.96 -26.87 3.33
CA SER A 298 -4.52 -27.17 4.65
C SER A 298 -5.56 -28.30 4.54
N ALA A 299 -5.55 -29.21 5.50
CA ALA A 299 -6.50 -30.32 5.55
C ALA A 299 -7.94 -29.86 5.87
N SER A 300 -8.09 -28.93 6.82
CA SER A 300 -9.41 -28.54 7.35
C SER A 300 -9.63 -27.03 7.52
N GLY A 301 -8.65 -26.19 7.20
CA GLY A 301 -8.72 -24.74 7.35
C GLY A 301 -7.55 -24.15 8.17
N PRO A 302 -7.70 -22.95 8.73
CA PRO A 302 -6.63 -22.28 9.46
C PRO A 302 -5.91 -23.16 10.48
N LEU A 303 -4.58 -23.23 10.41
CA LEU A 303 -3.78 -23.94 11.41
C LEU A 303 -3.85 -23.20 12.75
N PRO A 304 -3.70 -23.90 13.89
CA PRO A 304 -3.81 -23.31 15.23
C PRO A 304 -2.66 -22.33 15.56
N GLN A 305 -1.54 -22.42 14.85
CA GLN A 305 -0.34 -21.63 15.07
C GLN A 305 0.27 -21.17 13.75
N SER A 306 1.10 -20.12 13.80
CA SER A 306 1.83 -19.61 12.65
C SER A 306 3.16 -20.33 12.49
N TYR A 307 3.15 -21.44 11.76
CA TYR A 307 4.33 -22.24 11.45
C TYR A 307 5.27 -21.56 10.43
N THR A 308 6.56 -21.74 10.64
CA THR A 308 7.66 -21.44 9.71
C THR A 308 7.89 -22.66 8.83
N ILE A 309 8.02 -22.45 7.52
CA ILE A 309 8.45 -23.48 6.57
C ILE A 309 9.97 -23.40 6.43
N PHE A 310 10.64 -24.55 6.43
CA PHE A 310 12.05 -24.62 6.06
C PHE A 310 12.26 -25.47 4.81
N ALA A 311 13.25 -25.08 4.02
CA ALA A 311 13.83 -25.88 2.96
C ALA A 311 15.35 -25.89 3.16
N HIS A 312 15.91 -27.07 3.43
CA HIS A 312 17.32 -27.28 3.75
C HIS A 312 17.98 -28.13 2.67
N LEU A 313 19.25 -27.82 2.42
CA LEU A 313 20.13 -28.59 1.57
C LEU A 313 21.13 -29.30 2.49
N LEU A 314 20.97 -30.61 2.64
CA LEU A 314 21.82 -31.46 3.47
C LEU A 314 22.83 -32.20 2.58
N GLY A 315 24.06 -32.42 3.04
CA GLY A 315 25.08 -33.08 2.23
C GLY A 315 26.34 -33.45 3.02
N PRO A 316 27.49 -33.54 2.33
CA PRO A 316 28.78 -33.73 3.00
C PRO A 316 29.01 -32.68 4.10
N PRO A 317 29.85 -33.00 5.11
CA PRO A 317 30.17 -32.09 6.21
C PRO A 317 30.48 -30.68 5.70
N ASN A 318 29.66 -29.70 6.10
CA ASN A 318 29.89 -28.33 5.67
C ASN A 318 31.21 -27.81 6.26
N PRO A 319 31.96 -26.95 5.56
CA PRO A 319 33.25 -26.46 6.04
C PRO A 319 33.20 -25.58 7.30
N THR A 320 32.01 -25.09 7.69
CA THR A 320 31.84 -24.11 8.77
C THR A 320 31.74 -24.78 10.15
N ASP A 321 30.92 -25.83 10.28
CA ASP A 321 30.68 -26.53 11.55
C ASP A 321 30.81 -28.07 11.46
N GLY A 322 31.05 -28.62 10.27
CA GLY A 322 31.20 -30.06 10.04
C GLY A 322 29.88 -30.85 10.07
N GLY A 323 28.73 -30.19 10.20
CA GLY A 323 27.40 -30.79 10.15
C GLY A 323 26.91 -31.06 8.72
N PRO A 324 25.79 -31.79 8.57
CA PRO A 324 25.24 -32.12 7.26
C PRO A 324 24.52 -30.95 6.58
N LEU A 325 24.09 -29.92 7.32
CA LEU A 325 23.39 -28.77 6.76
C LEU A 325 24.36 -27.92 5.94
N CYS A 326 24.21 -27.89 4.62
CA CYS A 326 25.03 -27.07 3.74
C CYS A 326 24.50 -25.64 3.66
N ALA A 327 23.20 -25.51 3.41
CA ALA A 327 22.48 -24.24 3.37
C ALA A 327 20.99 -24.49 3.57
N GLY A 328 20.23 -23.44 3.80
CA GLY A 328 18.78 -23.54 3.88
C GLY A 328 18.12 -22.18 3.95
N GLN A 329 16.82 -22.17 3.76
CA GLN A 329 15.99 -21.00 3.99
C GLN A 329 14.77 -21.38 4.83
N ASP A 330 14.60 -20.62 5.90
CA ASP A 330 13.46 -20.70 6.80
C ASP A 330 12.67 -19.40 6.68
N GLY A 331 11.35 -19.50 6.61
CA GLY A 331 10.49 -18.34 6.48
C GLY A 331 9.04 -18.62 6.82
N LEU A 332 8.34 -17.59 7.28
CA LEU A 332 6.89 -17.64 7.28
C LEU A 332 6.41 -17.70 5.82
N PRO A 333 5.28 -18.37 5.53
CA PRO A 333 4.80 -18.49 4.16
C PRO A 333 4.58 -17.12 3.50
N LEU A 334 4.99 -17.00 2.24
CA LEU A 334 4.96 -15.80 1.40
C LEU A 334 5.62 -14.61 2.13
N ASP A 335 6.82 -14.82 2.68
CA ASP A 335 7.58 -13.85 3.49
C ASP A 335 6.77 -13.24 4.64
N GLY A 336 5.86 -14.04 5.22
CA GLY A 336 4.96 -13.64 6.29
C GLY A 336 3.61 -13.11 5.84
N SER A 337 3.45 -12.71 4.57
CA SER A 337 2.20 -12.11 4.07
C SER A 337 0.98 -13.05 4.13
N TYR A 338 1.20 -14.36 4.25
CA TYR A 338 0.13 -15.37 4.32
C TYR A 338 0.41 -16.49 5.34
N SER A 339 0.41 -16.13 6.64
CA SER A 339 0.54 -17.08 7.76
C SER A 339 -0.34 -18.32 7.61
N THR A 340 0.15 -19.48 8.06
CA THR A 340 -0.58 -20.76 8.11
C THR A 340 -1.90 -20.68 8.91
N THR A 341 -2.02 -19.70 9.82
CA THR A 341 -3.28 -19.36 10.52
C THR A 341 -4.35 -18.73 9.64
N ARG A 342 -4.09 -18.55 8.34
CA ARG A 342 -5.03 -17.99 7.35
C ARG A 342 -5.37 -18.98 6.24
N TRP A 343 -4.74 -20.15 6.22
CA TRP A 343 -4.86 -21.09 5.12
C TRP A 343 -6.23 -21.75 5.13
N ASN A 344 -7.03 -21.52 4.09
CA ASN A 344 -8.29 -22.24 3.96
C ASN A 344 -8.06 -23.61 3.30
N SER A 345 -8.95 -24.56 3.57
CA SER A 345 -8.86 -25.91 2.99
C SER A 345 -9.13 -25.93 1.48
N ASP A 346 -9.76 -24.87 0.95
CA ASP A 346 -10.00 -24.66 -0.48
C ASP A 346 -8.85 -23.94 -1.19
N GLU A 347 -7.68 -23.84 -0.55
CA GLU A 347 -6.51 -23.13 -1.08
C GLU A 347 -5.28 -24.02 -1.19
N ILE A 348 -4.47 -23.72 -2.20
CA ILE A 348 -3.15 -24.27 -2.43
C ILE A 348 -2.17 -23.11 -2.32
N VAL A 349 -1.29 -23.17 -1.33
CA VAL A 349 -0.27 -22.16 -1.08
C VAL A 349 1.02 -22.59 -1.75
N VAL A 350 1.43 -21.82 -2.76
CA VAL A 350 2.68 -22.00 -3.50
C VAL A 350 3.73 -21.12 -2.85
N ASN A 351 4.69 -21.73 -2.17
CA ASN A 351 5.73 -21.04 -1.42
C ASN A 351 7.11 -21.30 -2.04
N GLU A 352 7.89 -20.24 -2.29
CA GLU A 352 9.22 -20.36 -2.88
C GLU A 352 10.31 -20.14 -1.84
N HIS A 353 11.31 -21.02 -1.84
CA HIS A 353 12.53 -20.89 -1.05
C HIS A 353 13.75 -20.85 -1.98
N VAL A 354 14.49 -19.75 -1.96
CA VAL A 354 15.76 -19.57 -2.66
C VAL A 354 16.92 -19.91 -1.73
N ILE A 355 17.50 -21.08 -1.92
CA ILE A 355 18.69 -21.55 -1.20
C ILE A 355 19.93 -21.15 -1.99
N VAL A 356 20.76 -20.27 -1.43
CA VAL A 356 22.05 -19.92 -2.03
C VAL A 356 23.08 -20.97 -1.63
N VAL A 357 23.56 -21.75 -2.60
CA VAL A 357 24.57 -22.78 -2.34
C VAL A 357 25.90 -22.10 -1.99
N PRO A 358 26.56 -22.44 -0.87
CA PRO A 358 27.83 -21.83 -0.48
C PRO A 358 28.90 -22.00 -1.57
N GLY A 359 29.76 -20.99 -1.75
CA GLY A 359 30.83 -21.02 -2.76
C GLY A 359 31.93 -22.04 -2.48
N ASP A 360 32.01 -22.53 -1.25
CA ASP A 360 32.94 -23.55 -0.75
C ASP A 360 32.27 -24.92 -0.50
N ALA A 361 31.03 -25.09 -0.96
CA ALA A 361 30.33 -26.37 -0.89
C ALA A 361 31.10 -27.46 -1.64
N LEU A 362 31.31 -28.61 -0.98
CA LEU A 362 32.07 -29.72 -1.54
C LEU A 362 31.24 -30.46 -2.62
N PRO A 363 31.86 -30.92 -3.73
CA PRO A 363 31.17 -31.79 -4.68
C PRO A 363 30.63 -33.06 -4.01
N GLY A 364 29.44 -33.48 -4.41
CA GLY A 364 28.75 -34.63 -3.82
C GLY A 364 27.25 -34.62 -4.04
N ASP A 365 26.56 -35.61 -3.48
CA ASP A 365 25.11 -35.68 -3.51
C ASP A 365 24.53 -34.95 -2.29
N TYR A 366 23.62 -34.01 -2.55
CA TYR A 366 22.89 -33.26 -1.53
C TYR A 366 21.43 -33.70 -1.50
N GLN A 367 20.79 -33.66 -0.34
CA GLN A 367 19.38 -33.93 -0.14
C GLN A 367 18.64 -32.61 0.11
N VAL A 368 17.52 -32.41 -0.58
CA VAL A 368 16.60 -31.32 -0.29
C VAL A 368 15.60 -31.81 0.74
N GLU A 369 15.65 -31.25 1.95
CA GLU A 369 14.79 -31.59 3.07
C GLU A 369 13.82 -30.42 3.36
N VAL A 370 12.57 -30.72 3.68
CA VAL A 370 11.55 -29.71 3.98
C VAL A 370 10.71 -30.08 5.20
N GLY A 371 10.16 -29.08 5.88
CA GLY A 371 9.24 -29.28 7.00
C GLY A 371 8.70 -27.99 7.58
N LEU A 372 7.99 -28.13 8.70
CA LEU A 372 7.29 -27.04 9.39
C LEU A 372 7.67 -27.03 10.87
N TYR A 373 7.84 -25.84 11.46
CA TYR A 373 8.07 -25.69 12.90
C TYR A 373 7.51 -24.40 13.47
N LEU A 374 7.34 -24.37 14.78
CA LEU A 374 6.99 -23.17 15.53
C LEU A 374 8.24 -22.35 15.84
N LEU A 375 8.31 -21.13 15.30
CA LEU A 375 9.47 -20.25 15.52
C LEU A 375 9.77 -20.00 17.00
N ALA A 376 8.72 -19.91 17.83
CA ALA A 376 8.86 -19.59 19.25
C ALA A 376 9.50 -20.71 20.08
N THR A 377 9.34 -21.98 19.67
CA THR A 377 9.75 -23.15 20.45
C THR A 377 10.75 -24.05 19.73
N GLY A 378 10.85 -23.96 18.40
CA GLY A 378 11.58 -24.90 17.56
C GLY A 378 10.86 -26.24 17.36
N GLU A 379 9.64 -26.40 17.90
CA GLU A 379 8.86 -27.63 17.78
C GLU A 379 8.44 -27.86 16.33
N ARG A 380 8.79 -29.03 15.79
CA ARG A 380 8.49 -29.42 14.41
C ARG A 380 7.19 -30.21 14.35
N LEU A 381 6.41 -30.00 13.30
CA LEU A 381 5.25 -30.84 13.00
C LEU A 381 5.71 -32.23 12.55
N ALA A 382 5.03 -33.26 13.03
CA ALA A 382 5.37 -34.62 12.69
C ALA A 382 4.74 -35.04 11.35
N ILE A 383 5.48 -35.80 10.56
CA ILE A 383 4.91 -36.48 9.38
C ILE A 383 4.20 -37.73 9.87
N VAL A 384 2.95 -37.93 9.43
CA VAL A 384 2.11 -39.06 9.82
C VAL A 384 1.69 -39.88 8.60
N ASP A 385 1.54 -41.19 8.76
CA ASP A 385 0.93 -42.06 7.77
C ASP A 385 -0.61 -42.13 7.91
N ASP A 386 -1.27 -42.87 7.01
CA ASP A 386 -2.73 -43.07 7.03
C ASP A 386 -3.27 -43.72 8.33
N GLN A 387 -2.39 -44.28 9.17
CA GLN A 387 -2.73 -44.88 10.46
C GLN A 387 -2.42 -43.95 11.64
N GLY A 388 -1.96 -42.72 11.37
CA GLY A 388 -1.54 -41.74 12.38
C GLY A 388 -0.19 -42.06 13.02
N GLN A 389 0.60 -42.96 12.44
CA GLN A 389 1.93 -43.28 12.95
C GLN A 389 2.93 -42.21 12.51
N ARG A 390 3.68 -41.67 13.47
CA ARG A 390 4.76 -40.70 13.20
C ARG A 390 5.91 -41.36 12.42
N LEU A 391 6.22 -40.81 11.26
CA LEU A 391 7.30 -41.23 10.35
C LEU A 391 8.57 -40.37 10.49
N GLY A 392 8.44 -39.12 10.96
CA GLY A 392 9.54 -38.16 11.07
C GLY A 392 9.03 -36.76 11.42
N ASP A 393 9.87 -35.75 11.25
CA ASP A 393 9.49 -34.33 11.36
C ASP A 393 10.03 -33.45 10.20
N SER A 394 10.58 -34.13 9.19
CA SER A 394 11.10 -33.55 7.96
C SER A 394 10.99 -34.58 6.83
N LEU A 395 10.85 -34.09 5.61
CA LEU A 395 10.70 -34.91 4.41
C LEU A 395 11.83 -34.61 3.43
N VAL A 396 12.54 -35.65 3.00
CA VAL A 396 13.50 -35.54 1.89
C VAL A 396 12.72 -35.60 0.58
N VAL A 397 12.75 -34.50 -0.17
CA VAL A 397 12.09 -34.35 -1.48
C VAL A 397 12.83 -35.15 -2.55
N THR A 398 14.15 -34.95 -2.66
CA THR A 398 15.01 -35.62 -3.64
C THR A 398 16.48 -35.46 -3.25
N SER A 399 17.35 -36.25 -3.90
CA SER A 399 18.78 -35.98 -3.97
C SER A 399 19.13 -35.20 -5.25
N ILE A 400 20.07 -34.27 -5.14
CA ILE A 400 20.56 -33.41 -6.21
C ILE A 400 22.10 -33.34 -6.17
N PRO A 401 22.80 -33.62 -7.27
CA PRO A 401 24.26 -33.58 -7.30
C PRO A 401 24.78 -32.14 -7.36
N LEU A 402 25.87 -31.89 -6.64
CA LEU A 402 26.73 -30.70 -6.77
C LEU A 402 28.02 -31.10 -7.50
N ARG A 403 28.31 -30.44 -8.61
CA ARG A 403 29.51 -30.69 -9.43
C ARG A 403 30.54 -29.57 -9.36
#